data_AF-A0A661JXJ9-F1
#
_entry.id   AF-A0A661JXJ9-F1
#
_cell.length_a   1.000
_cell.length_b   1.000
_cell.length_c   1.000
_cell.angle_alpha   90.00
_cell.angle_beta   90.00
_cell.angle_gamma   90.00
#
_symmetry.space_group_name_H-M   'P 1'
#
loop_
_entity.id
_entity.type
_entity.pdbx_description
1 polymer ?
#
loop_
_entity_poly.entity_id
_entity_poly.type
_entity_poly.pdbx_seq_one_letter_code
_entity_poly.pdbx_strand_id
1 'polypeptide(L)'
;MKWDSIIEAYPQSREDILKAREIRDITNNILQKEYSKFKIKAPSTDETGISILEQDSVHSEILALLEGICIRAWNQAFENNSQENIKDKIGHILSTGYLTKDTGQDIRLEMTVHNVTKGVLFFLRKENEDIIPKTWSHGKCPFCGTYPRLAYDSEDKRMLCCPICGHTWRFPRLRCPCCNNTDHNLLGYFEADGIEGIRVYFCKKCKHYIKSIDTRKRAVLDPQTDDVLSLEMDNLALKEGFVA
;
A
#
# COMPACT_ATOMS: atom_id res chain seq x y z
N MET A 1 -7.47 -0.46 -10.71
CA MET A 1 -6.41 -1.24 -11.38
C MET A 1 -6.79 -1.45 -12.82
N LYS A 2 -5.95 -1.00 -13.75
CA LYS A 2 -6.12 -1.18 -15.19
C LYS A 2 -5.35 -2.43 -15.64
N TRP A 3 -5.98 -3.60 -15.50
CA TRP A 3 -5.34 -4.89 -15.76
C TRP A 3 -4.80 -5.02 -17.18
N ASP A 4 -5.54 -4.56 -18.18
CA ASP A 4 -5.14 -4.69 -19.58
C ASP A 4 -3.83 -3.92 -19.85
N SER A 5 -3.69 -2.72 -19.28
CA SER A 5 -2.45 -1.93 -19.36
C SER A 5 -1.27 -2.63 -18.67
N ILE A 6 -1.50 -3.34 -17.56
CA ILE A 6 -0.46 -4.10 -16.86
C ILE A 6 -0.04 -5.32 -17.68
N ILE A 7 -0.98 -6.02 -18.30
CA ILE A 7 -0.70 -7.19 -19.16
C ILE A 7 0.07 -6.75 -20.41
N GLU A 8 -0.29 -5.62 -21.00
CA GLU A 8 0.41 -5.05 -22.16
C GLU A 8 1.86 -4.66 -21.81
N ALA A 9 2.09 -4.09 -20.62
CA ALA A 9 3.42 -3.72 -20.17
C ALA A 9 4.31 -4.93 -19.78
N TYR A 10 3.70 -6.03 -19.32
CA TYR A 10 4.40 -7.23 -18.83
C TYR A 10 3.82 -8.53 -19.43
N PRO A 11 3.89 -8.72 -20.75
CA PRO A 11 3.28 -9.86 -21.43
C PRO A 11 3.86 -11.22 -20.97
N GLN A 12 5.13 -11.25 -20.59
CA GLN A 12 5.81 -12.43 -20.04
C GLN A 12 5.24 -12.90 -18.70
N SER A 13 4.58 -12.02 -17.94
CA SER A 13 4.00 -12.32 -16.63
C SER A 13 2.47 -12.43 -16.68
N ARG A 14 1.90 -12.59 -17.89
CA ARG A 14 0.44 -12.59 -18.11
C ARG A 14 -0.30 -13.58 -17.22
N GLU A 15 0.19 -14.80 -17.08
CA GLU A 15 -0.46 -15.83 -16.26
C GLU A 15 -0.54 -15.41 -14.79
N ASP A 16 0.56 -14.90 -14.23
CA ASP A 16 0.63 -14.44 -12.85
C ASP A 16 -0.26 -13.21 -12.62
N ILE A 17 -0.32 -12.29 -13.60
CA ILE A 17 -1.21 -11.12 -13.54
C ILE A 17 -2.68 -11.55 -13.56
N LEU A 18 -3.05 -12.54 -14.37
CA LEU A 18 -4.42 -13.06 -14.41
C LEU A 18 -4.79 -13.76 -13.09
N LYS A 19 -3.88 -14.53 -12.49
CA LYS A 19 -4.07 -15.10 -11.15
C LYS A 19 -4.23 -14.01 -10.09
N ALA A 20 -3.41 -12.96 -10.13
CA ALA A 20 -3.53 -11.81 -9.24
C ALA A 20 -4.90 -11.13 -9.37
N ARG A 21 -5.39 -11.00 -10.59
CA ARG A 21 -6.72 -10.48 -10.90
C ARG A 21 -7.83 -11.35 -10.33
N GLU A 22 -7.75 -12.66 -10.52
CA GLU A 22 -8.72 -13.62 -9.98
C GLU A 22 -8.83 -13.54 -8.45
N ILE A 23 -7.69 -13.59 -7.74
CA ILE A 23 -7.65 -13.45 -6.27
C ILE A 23 -8.28 -12.13 -5.83
N ARG A 24 -8.01 -11.04 -6.56
CA ARG A 24 -8.59 -9.73 -6.26
C ARG A 24 -10.09 -9.72 -6.48
N ASP A 25 -10.58 -10.32 -7.56
CA ASP A 25 -12.01 -10.35 -7.89
C ASP A 25 -12.79 -11.21 -6.88
N ILE A 26 -12.23 -12.36 -6.47
CA ILE A 26 -12.73 -13.18 -5.35
C ILE A 26 -12.82 -12.34 -4.08
N THR A 27 -11.71 -11.68 -3.72
CA THR A 27 -11.63 -10.84 -2.52
C THR A 27 -12.67 -9.73 -2.55
N ASN A 28 -12.77 -8.98 -3.65
CA ASN A 28 -13.75 -7.90 -3.79
C ASN A 28 -15.18 -8.41 -3.68
N ASN A 29 -15.50 -9.57 -4.26
CA ASN A 29 -16.83 -10.17 -4.15
C ASN A 29 -17.18 -10.55 -2.71
N ILE A 30 -16.23 -11.10 -1.94
CA ILE A 30 -16.42 -11.40 -0.52
C ILE A 30 -16.64 -10.11 0.27
N LEU A 31 -15.78 -9.11 0.08
CA LEU A 31 -15.88 -7.81 0.77
C LEU A 31 -17.23 -7.12 0.50
N GLN A 32 -17.71 -7.12 -0.74
CA GLN A 32 -19.00 -6.50 -1.08
C GLN A 32 -20.19 -7.21 -0.42
N LYS A 33 -20.19 -8.55 -0.39
CA LYS A 33 -21.23 -9.33 0.29
C LYS A 33 -21.24 -9.11 1.80
N GLU A 34 -20.07 -8.85 2.37
CA GLU A 34 -19.87 -8.69 3.81
C GLU A 34 -19.77 -7.22 4.23
N TYR A 35 -20.19 -6.27 3.39
CA TYR A 35 -20.03 -4.84 3.62
C TYR A 35 -20.53 -4.38 5.01
N SER A 36 -21.63 -4.98 5.48
CA SER A 36 -22.21 -4.67 6.79
C SER A 36 -21.28 -4.92 7.98
N LYS A 37 -20.26 -5.78 7.82
CA LYS A 37 -19.26 -6.10 8.86
C LYS A 37 -18.17 -5.03 9.02
N PHE A 38 -18.06 -4.07 8.11
CA PHE A 38 -17.06 -2.98 8.22
C PHE A 38 -17.50 -1.81 9.09
N LYS A 39 -18.65 -1.91 9.76
CA LYS A 39 -19.18 -0.89 10.69
C LYS A 39 -18.44 -0.87 12.05
N ILE A 40 -17.15 -1.20 12.04
CA ILE A 40 -16.28 -1.09 13.20
C ILE A 40 -15.94 0.39 13.36
N LYS A 41 -16.42 1.00 14.44
CA LYS A 41 -16.18 2.41 14.75
C LYS A 41 -15.01 2.52 15.72
N ALA A 42 -13.91 3.08 15.23
CA ALA A 42 -12.75 3.36 16.05
C ALA A 42 -12.93 4.71 16.77
N PRO A 43 -12.47 4.86 18.03
CA PRO A 43 -12.45 6.15 18.68
C PRO A 43 -11.60 7.15 17.88
N SER A 44 -12.00 8.43 17.94
CA SER A 44 -11.18 9.51 17.41
C SER A 44 -9.81 9.47 18.08
N THR A 45 -8.76 9.50 17.28
CA THR A 45 -7.44 9.76 17.80
C THR A 45 -7.25 11.25 17.75
N ASP A 46 -7.12 11.87 18.93
CA ASP A 46 -6.69 13.25 19.05
C ASP A 46 -5.33 13.42 18.32
N GLU A 47 -4.72 14.61 18.32
CA GLU A 47 -3.48 14.93 17.57
C GLU A 47 -2.28 13.96 17.80
N THR A 48 -2.39 13.02 18.73
CA THR A 48 -1.49 11.89 19.00
C THR A 48 -1.25 10.97 17.80
N GLY A 49 -2.16 10.94 16.81
CA GLY A 49 -1.88 10.32 15.52
C GLY A 49 -1.72 8.79 15.55
N ILE A 50 -2.38 8.13 16.51
CA ILE A 50 -2.43 6.66 16.60
C ILE A 50 -3.24 6.13 15.41
N SER A 51 -2.71 5.16 14.68
CA SER A 51 -3.42 4.53 13.57
C SER A 51 -4.53 3.60 14.08
N ILE A 52 -5.56 3.34 13.27
CA ILE A 52 -6.64 2.39 13.62
C ILE A 52 -6.10 1.00 13.99
N LEU A 53 -4.96 0.61 13.42
CA LEU A 53 -4.32 -0.68 13.68
C LEU A 53 -3.62 -0.75 15.04
N GLU A 54 -3.28 0.40 15.62
CA GLU A 54 -2.63 0.52 16.93
C GLU A 54 -3.65 0.75 18.06
N GLN A 55 -4.95 0.83 17.75
CA GLN A 55 -6.00 1.04 18.73
C GLN A 55 -6.52 -0.29 19.30
N ASP A 56 -6.17 -0.59 20.57
CA ASP A 56 -6.57 -1.81 21.27
C ASP A 56 -8.08 -2.08 21.23
N SER A 57 -8.90 -1.01 21.24
CA SER A 57 -10.37 -1.10 21.24
C SER A 57 -10.96 -1.78 20.00
N VAL A 58 -10.28 -1.74 18.86
CA VAL A 58 -10.76 -2.29 17.58
C VAL A 58 -9.80 -3.32 16.97
N HIS A 59 -8.58 -3.44 17.50
CA HIS A 59 -7.52 -4.28 16.93
C HIS A 59 -7.94 -5.75 16.80
N SER A 60 -8.50 -6.34 17.85
CA SER A 60 -8.93 -7.75 17.85
C SER A 60 -10.08 -8.02 16.88
N GLU A 61 -11.01 -7.08 16.73
CA GLU A 61 -12.13 -7.18 15.80
C GLU A 61 -11.65 -7.08 14.34
N ILE A 62 -10.72 -6.15 14.05
CA ILE A 62 -10.09 -6.02 12.73
C ILE A 62 -9.29 -7.27 12.37
N LEU A 63 -8.55 -7.83 13.33
CA LEU A 63 -7.82 -9.10 13.16
C LEU A 63 -8.76 -10.25 12.80
N ALA A 64 -9.83 -10.44 13.56
CA ALA A 64 -10.81 -11.49 13.31
C ALA A 64 -11.49 -11.32 11.94
N LEU A 65 -11.77 -10.08 11.55
CA LEU A 65 -12.33 -9.75 10.24
C LEU A 65 -11.37 -10.11 9.10
N LEU A 66 -10.10 -9.71 9.21
CA LEU A 66 -9.05 -10.04 8.25
C LEU A 66 -8.86 -11.54 8.11
N GLU A 67 -8.74 -12.25 9.23
CA GLU A 67 -8.55 -13.70 9.27
C GLU A 67 -9.70 -14.42 8.55
N GLY A 68 -10.94 -14.10 8.92
CA GLY A 68 -12.10 -14.74 8.31
C GLY A 68 -12.16 -14.52 6.80
N ILE A 69 -11.91 -13.29 6.33
CA ILE A 69 -11.96 -12.97 4.90
C ILE A 69 -10.80 -13.63 4.17
N CYS A 70 -9.59 -13.65 4.74
CA CYS A 70 -8.43 -14.33 4.18
C CYS A 70 -8.68 -15.82 3.97
N ILE A 71 -9.22 -16.52 4.98
CA ILE A 71 -9.53 -17.95 4.89
C ILE A 71 -10.53 -18.22 3.77
N ARG A 72 -11.59 -17.40 3.66
CA ARG A 72 -12.60 -17.56 2.60
C ARG A 72 -12.03 -17.28 1.21
N ALA A 73 -11.28 -16.20 1.06
CA ALA A 73 -10.63 -15.85 -0.21
C ALA A 73 -9.64 -16.94 -0.64
N TRP A 74 -8.85 -17.46 0.29
CA TRP A 74 -7.91 -18.56 0.07
C TRP A 74 -8.63 -19.83 -0.39
N ASN A 75 -9.66 -20.28 0.33
CA ASN A 75 -10.38 -21.51 0.01
C ASN A 75 -11.09 -21.41 -1.35
N GLN A 76 -11.63 -20.24 -1.70
CA GLN A 76 -12.27 -20.02 -2.99
C GLN A 76 -11.26 -19.95 -4.15
N ALA A 77 -10.03 -19.48 -3.91
CA ALA A 77 -9.00 -19.36 -4.93
C ALA A 77 -8.14 -20.62 -5.13
N PHE A 78 -7.96 -21.46 -4.09
CA PHE A 78 -6.93 -22.52 -4.10
C PHE A 78 -7.36 -23.89 -3.55
N GLU A 79 -8.66 -24.19 -3.46
CA GLU A 79 -9.19 -25.53 -3.15
C GLU A 79 -8.56 -26.22 -1.90
N ASN A 80 -8.72 -25.63 -0.72
CA ASN A 80 -8.36 -26.24 0.59
C ASN A 80 -6.88 -26.64 0.79
N ASN A 81 -5.93 -25.87 0.27
CA ASN A 81 -4.53 -25.97 0.70
C ASN A 81 -4.34 -25.46 2.15
N SER A 82 -3.37 -26.01 2.91
CA SER A 82 -3.16 -25.74 4.34
C SER A 82 -3.19 -24.24 4.69
N GLN A 83 -3.99 -23.88 5.70
CA GLN A 83 -4.24 -22.53 6.19
C GLN A 83 -3.28 -22.11 7.32
N GLU A 84 -2.35 -22.98 7.73
CA GLU A 84 -1.52 -22.83 8.95
C GLU A 84 -0.74 -21.50 8.99
N ASN A 85 -0.44 -20.90 7.84
CA ASN A 85 0.36 -19.68 7.74
C ASN A 85 -0.47 -18.37 7.66
N ILE A 86 -1.80 -18.41 7.64
CA ILE A 86 -2.63 -17.21 7.42
C ILE A 86 -2.55 -16.26 8.63
N LYS A 87 -2.71 -16.78 9.86
CA LYS A 87 -2.74 -15.97 11.08
C LYS A 87 -1.44 -15.22 11.32
N ASP A 88 -0.32 -15.93 11.24
CA ASP A 88 1.00 -15.36 11.49
C ASP A 88 1.33 -14.26 10.49
N LYS A 89 0.95 -14.43 9.21
CA LYS A 89 1.13 -13.40 8.18
C LYS A 89 0.27 -12.17 8.39
N ILE A 90 -0.99 -12.34 8.79
CA ILE A 90 -1.86 -11.20 9.13
C ILE A 90 -1.23 -10.40 10.27
N GLY A 91 -0.79 -11.08 11.34
CA GLY A 91 -0.10 -10.43 12.47
C GLY A 91 1.17 -9.68 12.04
N HIS A 92 1.97 -10.28 11.15
CA HIS A 92 3.17 -9.63 10.61
C HIS A 92 2.84 -8.38 9.78
N ILE A 93 1.84 -8.45 8.89
CA ILE A 93 1.46 -7.31 8.03
C ILE A 93 0.92 -6.15 8.88
N LEU A 94 0.14 -6.45 9.91
CA LEU A 94 -0.41 -5.42 10.78
C LEU A 94 0.65 -4.76 11.66
N SER A 95 1.67 -5.51 12.08
CA SER A 95 2.76 -4.96 12.90
C SER A 95 3.80 -4.20 12.09
N THR A 96 4.09 -4.63 10.86
CA THR A 96 5.16 -4.01 10.04
C THR A 96 4.63 -3.06 8.96
N GLY A 97 3.35 -3.14 8.60
CA GLY A 97 2.77 -2.40 7.47
C GLY A 97 3.25 -2.87 6.09
N TYR A 98 4.09 -3.92 6.04
CA TYR A 98 4.66 -4.47 4.82
C TYR A 98 4.53 -6.00 4.79
N LEU A 99 4.29 -6.53 3.61
CA LEU A 99 4.69 -7.91 3.30
C LEU A 99 6.21 -7.87 3.09
N THR A 100 6.95 -8.56 3.96
CA THR A 100 8.38 -8.82 3.75
C THR A 100 8.55 -9.61 2.46
N LYS A 101 9.64 -9.37 1.73
CA LYS A 101 10.10 -10.30 0.69
C LYS A 101 10.61 -11.54 1.43
N ASP A 102 9.75 -12.53 1.71
CA ASP A 102 10.24 -13.81 2.19
C ASP A 102 10.71 -14.67 1.00
N THR A 103 11.94 -15.14 1.11
CA THR A 103 12.74 -15.85 0.10
C THR A 103 12.44 -17.35 0.03
N GLY A 104 11.22 -17.78 0.37
CA GLY A 104 10.86 -19.20 0.36
C GLY A 104 9.39 -19.57 0.64
N GLN A 105 8.48 -18.61 0.66
CA GLN A 105 7.08 -18.85 1.02
C GLN A 105 6.12 -18.84 -0.19
N ASP A 106 4.93 -19.41 0.00
CA ASP A 106 3.87 -19.42 -1.01
C ASP A 106 3.42 -18.00 -1.34
N ILE A 107 3.90 -17.49 -2.48
CA ILE A 107 3.57 -16.17 -3.04
C ILE A 107 2.04 -15.95 -3.14
N ARG A 108 1.27 -17.01 -3.35
CA ARG A 108 -0.20 -16.95 -3.43
C ARG A 108 -0.81 -16.49 -2.12
N LEU A 109 -0.21 -16.90 -0.99
CA LEU A 109 -0.70 -16.53 0.32
C LEU A 109 -0.39 -15.06 0.60
N GLU A 110 0.80 -14.57 0.25
CA GLU A 110 1.12 -13.15 0.35
C GLU A 110 0.18 -12.29 -0.49
N MET A 111 -0.07 -12.70 -1.73
CA MET A 111 -1.02 -12.04 -2.62
C MET A 111 -2.43 -12.00 -2.03
N THR A 112 -2.88 -13.10 -1.43
CA THR A 112 -4.21 -13.19 -0.80
C THR A 112 -4.30 -12.24 0.38
N VAL A 113 -3.37 -12.33 1.34
CA VAL A 113 -3.42 -11.49 2.53
C VAL A 113 -3.28 -10.01 2.15
N HIS A 114 -2.41 -9.65 1.20
CA HIS A 114 -2.29 -8.27 0.72
C HIS A 114 -3.61 -7.70 0.20
N ASN A 115 -4.28 -8.44 -0.68
CA ASN A 115 -5.51 -7.99 -1.32
C ASN A 115 -6.63 -7.85 -0.29
N VAL A 116 -6.73 -8.80 0.64
CA VAL A 116 -7.71 -8.75 1.73
C VAL A 116 -7.43 -7.58 2.65
N THR A 117 -6.20 -7.40 3.14
CA THR A 117 -5.82 -6.30 4.02
C THR A 117 -6.10 -4.94 3.37
N LYS A 118 -5.76 -4.76 2.10
CA LYS A 118 -6.10 -3.56 1.33
C LYS A 118 -7.60 -3.29 1.30
N GLY A 119 -8.38 -4.30 0.94
CA GLY A 119 -9.83 -4.15 0.79
C GLY A 119 -10.53 -3.87 2.12
N VAL A 120 -10.19 -4.62 3.17
CA VAL A 120 -10.71 -4.39 4.53
C VAL A 120 -10.37 -2.98 5.00
N LEU A 121 -9.10 -2.57 4.93
CA LEU A 121 -8.70 -1.24 5.41
C LEU A 121 -9.22 -0.10 4.53
N PHE A 122 -9.47 -0.33 3.25
CA PHE A 122 -10.18 0.61 2.39
C PHE A 122 -11.62 0.85 2.87
N PHE A 123 -12.35 -0.22 3.19
CA PHE A 123 -13.72 -0.10 3.69
C PHE A 123 -13.78 0.49 5.09
N LEU A 124 -12.91 0.03 6.00
CA LEU A 124 -12.81 0.61 7.34
C LEU A 124 -12.50 2.10 7.30
N ARG A 125 -11.61 2.54 6.39
CA ARG A 125 -11.31 3.96 6.20
C ARG A 125 -12.54 4.75 5.76
N LYS A 126 -13.33 4.22 4.82
CA LYS A 126 -14.57 4.87 4.37
C LYS A 126 -15.59 5.01 5.49
N GLU A 127 -15.68 4.00 6.35
CA GLU A 127 -16.59 4.03 7.51
C GLU A 127 -16.05 4.91 8.65
N ASN A 128 -14.78 5.30 8.64
CA ASN A 128 -14.13 6.07 9.70
C ASN A 128 -13.38 7.28 9.13
N GLU A 129 -13.98 8.03 8.20
CA GLU A 129 -13.34 9.25 7.67
C GLU A 129 -13.24 10.35 8.74
N ASP A 130 -14.12 10.32 9.74
CA ASP A 130 -14.23 11.28 10.83
C ASP A 130 -13.05 11.23 11.82
N ILE A 131 -12.37 10.08 11.94
CA ILE A 131 -11.20 9.94 12.82
C ILE A 131 -9.90 10.38 12.14
N ILE A 132 -9.91 10.63 10.83
CA ILE A 132 -8.70 11.02 10.11
C ILE A 132 -8.41 12.50 10.42
N PRO A 133 -7.24 12.84 10.98
CA PRO A 133 -6.90 14.22 11.29
C PRO A 133 -6.98 15.12 10.05
N LYS A 134 -7.60 16.30 10.21
CA LYS A 134 -7.69 17.31 9.14
C LYS A 134 -6.33 17.83 8.70
N THR A 135 -5.37 17.88 9.64
CA THR A 135 -3.98 18.25 9.41
C THR A 135 -3.09 17.08 9.76
N TRP A 136 -2.13 16.77 8.89
CA TRP A 136 -1.21 15.66 9.09
C TRP A 136 0.17 16.00 8.55
N SER A 137 1.20 15.87 9.38
CA SER A 137 2.57 16.28 9.07
C SER A 137 3.57 15.11 9.07
N HIS A 138 3.10 13.90 9.38
CA HIS A 138 3.91 12.68 9.38
C HIS A 138 3.93 12.02 7.99
N GLY A 139 5.01 11.29 7.72
CA GLY A 139 5.17 10.56 6.47
C GLY A 139 4.44 9.21 6.43
N LYS A 140 3.89 8.73 7.54
CA LYS A 140 3.01 7.54 7.61
C LYS A 140 1.55 7.93 7.31
N CYS A 141 0.74 6.97 6.88
CA CYS A 141 -0.69 7.18 6.69
C CYS A 141 -1.38 7.55 8.02
N PRO A 142 -2.17 8.63 8.09
CA PRO A 142 -2.89 9.01 9.30
C PRO A 142 -3.95 7.99 9.74
N PHE A 143 -4.41 7.15 8.82
CA PHE A 143 -5.45 6.16 9.12
C PHE A 143 -4.87 4.83 9.58
N CYS A 144 -4.02 4.18 8.78
CA CYS A 144 -3.53 2.84 9.06
C CYS A 144 -2.03 2.76 9.40
N GLY A 145 -1.34 3.90 9.55
CA GLY A 145 0.07 3.93 9.97
C GLY A 145 1.09 3.46 8.92
N THR A 146 0.65 2.94 7.76
CA THR A 146 1.55 2.43 6.72
C THR A 146 2.29 3.56 6.01
N TYR A 147 3.57 3.35 5.71
CA TYR A 147 4.35 4.26 4.87
C TYR A 147 3.87 4.25 3.41
N PRO A 148 3.96 5.37 2.69
CA PRO A 148 3.59 5.46 1.28
C PRO A 148 4.60 4.72 0.40
N ARG A 149 4.13 4.12 -0.70
CA ARG A 149 5.00 3.64 -1.79
C ARG A 149 5.07 4.61 -2.98
N LEU A 150 4.05 5.43 -3.13
CA LEU A 150 3.88 6.33 -4.27
C LEU A 150 3.50 7.72 -3.78
N ALA A 151 4.01 8.73 -4.48
CA ALA A 151 3.61 10.11 -4.36
C ALA A 151 3.12 10.65 -5.73
N TYR A 152 2.34 11.72 -5.67
CA TYR A 152 1.94 12.50 -6.82
C TYR A 152 2.39 13.94 -6.62
N ASP A 153 3.20 14.44 -7.54
CA ASP A 153 3.67 15.81 -7.56
C ASP A 153 2.90 16.60 -8.63
N SER A 154 2.09 17.58 -8.20
CA SER A 154 1.53 18.62 -9.06
C SER A 154 2.41 19.88 -9.01
N GLU A 155 1.92 21.01 -9.53
CA GLU A 155 2.60 22.30 -9.38
C GLU A 155 2.69 22.74 -7.91
N ASP A 156 1.55 22.73 -7.22
CA ASP A 156 1.39 23.35 -5.90
C ASP A 156 1.73 22.40 -4.74
N LYS A 157 1.52 21.09 -4.90
CA LYS A 157 1.61 20.14 -3.78
C LYS A 157 2.17 18.77 -4.17
N ARG A 158 2.66 18.08 -3.14
CA ARG A 158 2.91 16.64 -3.15
C ARG A 158 1.85 15.94 -2.34
N MET A 159 1.25 14.90 -2.91
CA MET A 159 0.32 14.00 -2.24
C MET A 159 0.99 12.64 -2.07
N LEU A 160 1.13 12.16 -0.83
CA LEU A 160 1.50 10.77 -0.55
C LEU A 160 0.27 9.87 -0.70
N CYS A 161 0.48 8.63 -1.12
CA CYS A 161 -0.58 7.63 -1.24
C CYS A 161 -0.28 6.39 -0.38
N CYS A 162 -1.22 6.04 0.49
CA CYS A 162 -1.13 4.79 1.26
C CYS A 162 -1.36 3.60 0.32
N PRO A 163 -0.45 2.62 0.26
CA PRO A 163 -0.62 1.45 -0.59
C PRO A 163 -1.69 0.47 -0.06
N ILE A 164 -2.08 0.62 1.22
CA ILE A 164 -2.99 -0.30 1.92
C ILE A 164 -4.43 0.23 1.92
N CYS A 165 -4.73 1.28 2.69
CA CYS A 165 -6.08 1.82 2.78
C CYS A 165 -6.43 2.82 1.66
N GLY A 166 -5.46 3.18 0.80
CA GLY A 166 -5.64 4.12 -0.30
C GLY A 166 -5.85 5.58 0.10
N HIS A 167 -5.65 5.94 1.38
CA HIS A 167 -5.75 7.34 1.82
C HIS A 167 -4.62 8.17 1.21
N THR A 168 -4.91 9.44 0.89
CA THR A 168 -3.93 10.38 0.33
C THR A 168 -3.85 11.64 1.17
N TRP A 169 -2.63 12.12 1.45
CA TRP A 169 -2.43 13.31 2.27
C TRP A 169 -1.28 14.17 1.74
N ARG A 170 -1.30 15.46 2.07
CA ARG A 170 -0.25 16.41 1.67
C ARG A 170 1.03 16.14 2.46
N PHE A 171 2.17 16.25 1.82
CA PHE A 171 3.47 16.15 2.50
C PHE A 171 4.53 17.05 1.82
N PRO A 172 5.51 17.61 2.55
CA PRO A 172 6.54 18.46 1.94
C PRO A 172 7.44 17.70 0.96
N ARG A 173 7.84 18.35 -0.16
CA ARG A 173 8.76 17.75 -1.15
C ARG A 173 10.17 17.54 -0.62
N LEU A 174 10.66 18.49 0.19
CA LEU A 174 12.00 18.49 0.78
C LEU A 174 11.97 17.92 2.20
N ARG A 175 11.32 16.77 2.37
CA ARG A 175 11.32 16.01 3.62
C ARG A 175 11.25 14.51 3.29
N CYS A 176 12.08 13.70 3.94
CA CYS A 176 11.97 12.25 3.82
C CYS A 176 10.73 11.75 4.57
N PRO A 177 9.81 10.99 3.92
CA PRO A 177 8.62 10.46 4.61
C PRO A 177 8.96 9.37 5.65
N CYS A 178 10.11 8.70 5.51
CA CYS A 178 10.54 7.66 6.44
C CYS A 178 11.18 8.23 7.72
N CYS A 179 12.19 9.10 7.61
CA CYS A 179 12.97 9.57 8.76
C CYS A 179 12.85 11.07 9.05
N ASN A 180 11.94 11.78 8.36
CA ASN A 180 11.72 13.23 8.48
C ASN A 180 12.94 14.12 8.18
N ASN A 181 14.02 13.58 7.58
CA ASN A 181 15.19 14.36 7.20
C ASN A 181 14.81 15.50 6.23
N THR A 182 15.25 16.73 6.52
CA THR A 182 15.05 17.94 5.69
C THR A 182 16.36 18.50 5.14
N ASP A 183 17.50 17.86 5.40
CA ASP A 183 18.79 18.27 4.84
C ASP A 183 18.82 17.97 3.32
N HIS A 184 18.78 19.04 2.52
CA HIS A 184 18.76 18.97 1.06
C HIS A 184 20.04 18.35 0.46
N ASN A 185 21.17 18.34 1.17
CA ASN A 185 22.40 17.68 0.69
C ASN A 185 22.31 16.15 0.78
N LEU A 186 21.44 15.66 1.68
CA LEU A 186 21.17 14.24 1.90
C LEU A 186 19.89 13.77 1.20
N LEU A 187 19.12 14.67 0.61
CA LEU A 187 17.96 14.36 -0.22
C LEU A 187 18.36 14.49 -1.69
N GLY A 188 17.85 13.59 -2.52
CA GLY A 188 18.06 13.67 -3.96
C GLY A 188 16.92 13.04 -4.72
N TYR A 189 17.00 13.13 -6.04
CA TYR A 189 16.13 12.37 -6.91
C TYR A 189 16.87 11.98 -8.19
N PHE A 190 16.34 10.98 -8.89
CA PHE A 190 16.73 10.68 -10.25
C PHE A 190 15.49 10.43 -11.13
N GLU A 191 15.66 10.61 -12.42
CA GLU A 191 14.74 10.22 -13.49
C GLU A 191 15.45 9.10 -14.31
N ALA A 192 14.70 8.31 -15.06
CA ALA A 192 15.25 7.27 -15.93
C ALA A 192 14.89 7.55 -17.38
N ASP A 193 15.85 7.34 -18.28
CA ASP A 193 15.62 7.49 -19.71
C ASP A 193 14.52 6.51 -20.18
N GLY A 194 13.58 7.03 -20.97
CA GLY A 194 12.44 6.25 -21.46
C GLY A 194 11.28 6.06 -20.47
N ILE A 195 11.39 6.52 -19.22
CA ILE A 195 10.31 6.48 -18.23
C ILE A 195 9.89 7.91 -17.86
N GLU A 196 9.08 8.50 -18.71
CA GLU A 196 8.66 9.90 -18.54
C GLU A 196 7.66 10.09 -17.38
N GLY A 197 7.82 11.20 -16.67
CA GLY A 197 6.88 11.64 -15.65
C GLY A 197 6.97 10.87 -14.34
N ILE A 198 8.06 10.12 -14.10
CA ILE A 198 8.30 9.43 -12.84
C ILE A 198 9.68 9.81 -12.31
N ARG A 199 9.74 10.17 -11.03
CA ARG A 199 10.95 10.44 -10.27
C ARG A 199 11.08 9.48 -9.13
N VAL A 200 12.30 9.05 -8.82
CA VAL A 200 12.60 8.41 -7.54
C VAL A 200 13.25 9.44 -6.65
N TYR A 201 12.57 9.81 -5.57
CA TYR A 201 13.15 10.63 -4.50
C TYR A 201 13.80 9.72 -3.47
N PHE A 202 15.02 10.02 -3.05
CA PHE A 202 15.77 9.18 -2.11
C PHE A 202 16.38 10.00 -0.98
N CYS A 203 16.64 9.32 0.14
CA CYS A 203 17.28 9.89 1.32
C CYS A 203 18.57 9.13 1.62
N LYS A 204 19.72 9.81 1.52
CA LYS A 204 21.03 9.23 1.85
C LYS A 204 21.18 8.87 3.33
N LYS A 205 20.43 9.54 4.22
CA LYS A 205 20.47 9.32 5.69
C LYS A 205 19.88 7.97 6.10
N CYS A 206 18.66 7.64 5.64
CA CYS A 206 17.99 6.39 5.99
C CYS A 206 17.98 5.36 4.85
N LYS A 207 18.55 5.69 3.69
CA LYS A 207 18.58 4.85 2.49
C LYS A 207 17.21 4.49 1.91
N HIS A 208 16.15 5.19 2.31
CA HIS A 208 14.81 4.94 1.74
C HIS A 208 14.55 5.81 0.50
N TYR A 209 13.75 5.28 -0.42
CA TYR A 209 13.23 6.00 -1.58
C TYR A 209 11.70 6.00 -1.65
N ILE A 210 11.15 6.87 -2.50
CA ILE A 210 9.75 6.89 -2.89
C ILE A 210 9.63 7.28 -4.36
N LYS A 211 8.81 6.54 -5.10
CA LYS A 211 8.43 6.90 -6.48
C LYS A 211 7.44 8.06 -6.43
N SER A 212 7.61 9.05 -7.29
CA SER A 212 6.70 10.18 -7.44
C SER A 212 6.32 10.36 -8.89
N ILE A 213 5.02 10.34 -9.16
CA ILE A 213 4.44 10.62 -10.48
C ILE A 213 4.28 12.13 -10.62
N ASP A 214 4.91 12.71 -11.63
CA ASP A 214 4.74 14.12 -11.99
C ASP A 214 3.46 14.28 -12.84
N THR A 215 2.41 14.79 -12.21
CA THR A 215 1.08 14.87 -12.83
C THR A 215 0.99 15.92 -13.93
N ARG A 216 2.05 16.71 -14.12
CA ARG A 216 2.18 17.70 -15.20
C ARG A 216 2.75 17.08 -16.47
N LYS A 217 3.52 15.99 -16.33
CA LYS A 217 4.16 15.28 -17.44
C LYS A 217 3.35 14.09 -17.94
N ARG A 218 2.52 13.48 -17.08
CA ARG A 218 1.67 12.34 -17.44
C ARG A 218 0.34 12.34 -16.70
N ALA A 219 -0.66 11.71 -17.31
CA ALA A 219 -1.93 11.43 -16.65
C ALA A 219 -1.74 10.44 -15.50
N VAL A 220 -2.44 10.69 -14.40
CA VAL A 220 -2.49 9.80 -13.23
C VAL A 220 -3.44 8.65 -13.50
N LEU A 221 -3.01 7.43 -13.18
CA LEU A 221 -3.87 6.24 -13.16
C LEU A 221 -4.39 6.03 -11.73
N ASP A 222 -4.80 4.81 -11.39
CA ASP A 222 -4.96 4.49 -9.97
C ASP A 222 -3.60 4.13 -9.35
N PRO A 223 -3.36 4.45 -8.06
CA PRO A 223 -2.07 4.24 -7.40
C PRO A 223 -1.50 2.84 -7.54
N GLN A 224 -2.34 1.81 -7.58
CA GLN A 224 -1.87 0.44 -7.71
C GLN A 224 -1.38 0.15 -9.13
N THR A 225 -2.03 0.71 -10.15
CA THR A 225 -1.56 0.62 -11.54
C THR A 225 -0.28 1.42 -11.74
N ASP A 226 -0.22 2.66 -11.26
CA ASP A 226 0.99 3.49 -11.39
C ASP A 226 2.19 2.86 -10.66
N ASP A 227 1.97 2.25 -9.49
CA ASP A 227 3.01 1.52 -8.75
C ASP A 227 3.55 0.32 -9.55
N VAL A 228 2.66 -0.50 -10.13
CA VAL A 228 3.05 -1.68 -10.93
C VAL A 228 3.71 -1.29 -12.25
N LEU A 229 3.19 -0.29 -12.96
CA LEU A 229 3.77 0.17 -14.23
C LEU A 229 5.10 0.92 -14.07
N SER A 230 5.55 1.14 -12.83
CA SER A 230 6.81 1.79 -12.51
C SER A 230 7.81 0.88 -11.79
N LEU A 231 7.64 -0.45 -11.87
CA LEU A 231 8.54 -1.43 -11.22
C LEU A 231 10.00 -1.28 -11.64
N GLU A 232 10.27 -0.81 -12.86
CA GLU A 232 11.66 -0.59 -13.29
C GLU A 232 12.34 0.52 -12.47
N MET A 233 11.59 1.53 -12.01
CA MET A 233 12.13 2.56 -11.12
C MET A 233 12.52 1.98 -9.76
N ASP A 234 11.78 0.98 -9.26
CA ASP A 234 12.15 0.27 -8.03
C ASP A 234 13.45 -0.53 -8.23
N ASN A 235 13.59 -1.21 -9.38
CA ASN A 235 14.82 -1.94 -9.73
C ASN A 235 16.04 -1.03 -9.77
N LEU A 236 15.91 0.15 -10.39
CA LEU A 236 16.97 1.15 -10.46
C LEU A 236 17.33 1.67 -9.05
N ALA A 237 16.34 1.99 -8.22
CA ALA A 237 16.58 2.45 -6.85
C ALA A 237 17.31 1.39 -6.00
N LEU A 238 16.94 0.11 -6.15
CA LEU A 238 17.60 -1.00 -5.48
C LEU A 238 19.06 -1.17 -5.93
N LYS A 239 19.35 -1.03 -7.24
CA LYS A 239 20.72 -1.07 -7.77
C LYS A 239 21.61 0.05 -7.19
N GLU A 240 21.03 1.22 -6.93
CA GLU A 240 21.69 2.37 -6.28
C GLU A 240 21.79 2.22 -4.74
N GLY A 241 21.31 1.11 -4.17
CA GLY A 241 21.41 0.82 -2.74
C GLY A 241 20.35 1.50 -1.87
N PHE A 242 19.19 1.84 -2.44
CA PHE A 242 18.04 2.36 -1.70
C PHE A 242 16.94 1.30 -1.52
N VAL A 243 16.13 1.44 -0.47
CA VAL A 243 15.00 0.55 -0.14
C VAL A 243 13.69 1.32 -0.05
N ALA A 244 12.54 0.67 -0.23
CA ALA A 244 11.20 1.29 -0.16
C ALA A 244 10.53 1.10 1.20
#